data_AF-P84613-F1
#
_entry.id   AF-P84613-F1
#
_cell.length_a   1.000
_cell.length_b   1.000
_cell.length_c   1.000
_cell.angle_alpha   90.00
_cell.angle_beta   90.00
_cell.angle_gamma   90.00
#
_symmetry.space_group_name_H-M   'P 1'
#
loop_
_entity.id
_entity.type
_entity.pdbx_description
1 polymer ?
#
loop_
_entity_poly.entity_id
_entity_poly.type
_entity_poly.pdbx_seq_one_letter_code
_entity_poly.pdbx_strand_id
1 'polypeptide(L)'
;MDFFITNGTRLLEKELTAGSGQITYDVNKNIFGLPILKRRENQGNPTLFPTYDNYSHILSFIKSLSIPATYKTQVYTFAWTHSSVDPKNTIYTHLTTQIPAVKANSLGTASKVVQGPGHTGGDLIDFKDHFKITCQHSNFQQSYFIRIRYASNGSANTRAVINLSIPGVAELGMALNPTFSGTDYTNLKYKDFQYLEFSNEVKFAPNQNISLVFNRSDVYTNTTVLIDKIEFLPITRSIREDREKQKLETVQQIINTFYANPIKNTLQSELTDYDIDQAAN
;
A
#
# COMPACT_ATOMS: atom_id res chain seq x y z
N MET A 1 -0.46 -11.99 21.12
CA MET A 1 -0.45 -10.51 21.24
C MET A 1 -1.20 -10.06 20.00
N ASP A 2 -2.52 -9.99 20.12
CA ASP A 2 -3.42 -10.17 18.98
C ASP A 2 -3.86 -8.79 18.50
N PHE A 3 -3.32 -8.36 17.35
CA PHE A 3 -3.79 -7.18 16.64
C PHE A 3 -4.93 -7.60 15.71
N PHE A 4 -6.16 -7.23 16.08
CA PHE A 4 -7.33 -7.42 15.25
C PHE A 4 -7.42 -6.29 14.20
N ILE A 5 -7.29 -6.66 12.92
CA ILE A 5 -7.77 -5.82 11.81
C ILE A 5 -9.30 -5.90 11.86
N THR A 6 -9.93 -4.88 12.43
CA THR A 6 -11.39 -4.74 12.26
C THR A 6 -11.61 -3.94 10.99
N ASN A 7 -12.08 -4.63 9.94
CA ASN A 7 -12.71 -3.98 8.80
C ASN A 7 -13.80 -3.07 9.35
N GLY A 8 -13.78 -1.79 8.96
CA GLY A 8 -14.66 -0.74 9.45
C GLY A 8 -16.15 -1.14 9.43
N THR A 9 -16.62 -1.70 10.54
CA THR A 9 -18.03 -1.80 10.87
C THR A 9 -18.43 -0.46 11.46
N ARG A 10 -19.26 0.28 10.70
CA ARG A 10 -19.95 1.47 11.19
C ARG A 10 -20.78 1.04 12.41
N LEU A 11 -20.39 1.47 13.62
CA LEU A 11 -21.27 1.39 14.77
C LEU A 11 -22.48 2.27 14.45
N LEU A 12 -23.65 1.64 14.30
CA LEU A 12 -24.93 2.31 14.18
C LEU A 12 -25.09 3.27 15.37
N GLU A 13 -25.44 4.52 15.08
CA GLU A 13 -25.84 5.52 16.07
C GLU A 13 -26.88 4.90 17.01
N LYS A 14 -26.47 4.58 18.23
CA LYS A 14 -27.37 4.46 19.36
C LYS A 14 -27.16 5.71 20.19
N GLU A 15 -28.20 6.52 20.28
CA GLU A 15 -28.27 7.71 21.13
C GLU A 15 -27.82 7.35 22.55
N LEU A 16 -26.67 7.88 22.96
CA LEU A 16 -26.30 7.92 24.37
C LEU A 16 -26.89 9.21 24.95
N THR A 17 -28.06 9.09 25.58
CA THR A 17 -28.60 10.14 26.45
C THR A 17 -27.66 10.34 27.64
N ALA A 18 -26.98 11.49 27.69
CA ALA A 18 -26.24 11.91 28.86
C ALA A 18 -27.23 12.19 30.02
N GLY A 19 -27.04 11.51 31.15
CA GLY A 19 -27.78 11.76 32.38
C GLY A 19 -27.56 13.21 32.87
N SER A 20 -28.58 13.78 33.50
CA SER A 20 -28.61 15.16 34.00
C SER A 20 -27.55 15.43 35.08
N GLY A 21 -26.34 15.78 34.65
CA GLY A 21 -25.31 16.37 35.50
C GLY A 21 -24.74 17.60 34.81
N GLN A 22 -24.92 18.78 35.41
CA GLN A 22 -24.21 19.98 34.96
C GLN A 22 -22.70 19.78 35.14
N ILE A 23 -21.97 19.65 34.02
CA ILE A 23 -20.51 19.74 34.03
C ILE A 23 -20.15 21.21 33.82
N THR A 24 -19.95 21.93 34.92
CA THR A 24 -19.37 23.29 34.94
C THR A 24 -17.87 23.21 35.16
N TYR A 25 -17.09 22.85 34.13
CA TYR A 25 -15.66 23.14 34.07
C TYR A 25 -15.22 23.30 32.60
N ASP A 26 -14.70 24.47 32.26
CA ASP A 26 -13.96 24.70 31.01
C ASP A 26 -12.64 23.92 31.05
N VAL A 27 -12.68 22.63 30.68
CA VAL A 27 -11.47 21.82 30.52
C VAL A 27 -11.22 21.59 29.04
N ASN A 28 -10.71 22.63 28.38
CA ASN A 28 -10.17 22.58 27.01
C ASN A 28 -8.81 21.86 26.95
N LYS A 29 -8.72 20.66 27.49
CA LYS A 29 -7.57 19.76 27.29
C LYS A 29 -8.09 18.33 27.14
N ASN A 30 -8.00 17.81 25.92
CA ASN A 30 -7.99 16.36 25.74
C ASN A 30 -6.87 15.78 26.62
N ILE A 31 -7.15 14.67 27.29
CA ILE A 31 -6.20 13.98 28.20
C ILE A 31 -4.86 13.64 27.50
N PHE A 32 -4.79 13.71 26.17
CA PHE A 32 -3.62 13.39 25.38
C PHE A 32 -2.78 14.58 24.91
N GLY A 33 -3.17 15.83 25.16
CA GLY A 33 -2.35 17.01 24.79
C GLY A 33 -2.00 17.11 23.29
N LEU A 34 -2.66 16.34 22.43
CA LEU A 34 -2.41 16.35 21.00
C LEU A 34 -3.20 17.50 20.37
N PRO A 35 -2.55 18.39 19.59
CA PRO A 35 -3.25 19.42 18.85
C PRO A 35 -4.22 18.75 17.87
N ILE A 36 -5.46 19.24 17.83
CA ILE A 36 -6.45 18.81 16.84
C ILE A 36 -5.88 19.15 15.46
N LEU A 37 -5.62 18.12 14.65
CA LEU A 37 -5.19 18.30 13.27
C LEU A 37 -6.34 19.00 12.52
N LYS A 38 -6.11 20.27 12.19
CA LYS A 38 -7.01 21.09 11.38
C LYS A 38 -7.02 20.55 9.96
N ARG A 39 -8.19 20.25 9.40
CA ARG A 39 -8.32 20.22 7.94
C ARG A 39 -8.22 21.68 7.46
N ARG A 40 -7.12 22.04 6.79
CA ARG A 40 -6.97 23.36 6.16
C ARG A 40 -7.90 23.43 4.96
N GLU A 41 -9.16 23.76 5.19
CA GLU A 41 -10.10 24.17 4.12
C GLU A 41 -11.35 24.72 4.79
N ASN A 42 -11.25 25.98 5.22
CA ASN A 42 -12.28 27.01 5.12
C ASN A 42 -11.70 28.29 5.72
N GLN A 43 -11.60 29.35 4.91
CA GLN A 43 -11.22 30.70 5.35
C GLN A 43 -12.32 31.38 6.19
N GLY A 44 -13.20 30.60 6.82
CA GLY A 44 -14.23 31.05 7.76
C GLY A 44 -14.05 30.31 9.08
N ASN A 45 -14.12 31.07 10.18
CA ASN A 45 -13.97 30.68 11.59
C ASN A 45 -14.04 29.15 11.84
N PRO A 46 -12.92 28.45 12.07
CA PRO A 46 -12.93 26.99 12.24
C PRO A 46 -13.76 26.65 13.47
N THR A 47 -14.90 26.00 13.28
CA THR A 47 -15.66 25.41 14.38
C THR A 47 -14.74 24.42 15.09
N LEU A 48 -14.50 24.66 16.39
CA LEU A 48 -13.58 23.87 17.22
C LEU A 48 -13.99 22.39 17.36
N PHE A 49 -15.22 22.05 16.97
CA PHE A 49 -15.81 20.73 17.13
C PHE A 49 -16.09 20.07 15.78
N PRO A 50 -15.88 18.74 15.68
CA PRO A 50 -16.31 17.98 14.52
C PRO A 50 -17.83 18.10 14.27
N THR A 51 -18.23 18.23 13.02
CA THR A 51 -19.63 18.12 12.55
C THR A 51 -19.76 16.86 11.67
N TYR A 52 -21.00 16.46 11.32
CA TYR A 52 -21.23 15.25 10.51
C TYR A 52 -20.58 15.31 9.11
N ASP A 53 -20.34 16.51 8.58
CA ASP A 53 -19.68 16.80 7.31
C ASP A 53 -18.22 17.26 7.48
N ASN A 54 -17.75 17.47 8.71
CA ASN A 54 -16.40 17.91 9.02
C ASN A 54 -15.83 17.22 10.26
N TYR A 55 -15.22 16.05 10.08
CA TYR A 55 -14.51 15.31 11.12
C TYR A 55 -13.19 14.74 10.58
N SER A 56 -12.15 14.72 11.42
CA SER A 56 -10.83 14.20 11.05
C SER A 56 -10.63 12.73 11.39
N HIS A 57 -11.43 12.18 12.31
CA HIS A 57 -11.30 10.79 12.76
C HIS A 57 -12.66 10.15 13.00
N ILE A 58 -12.68 8.82 12.91
CA ILE A 58 -13.83 7.97 13.22
C ILE A 58 -13.43 6.98 14.31
N LEU A 59 -14.37 6.65 15.19
CA LEU A 59 -14.16 5.66 16.24
C LEU A 59 -13.91 4.29 15.59
N SER A 60 -12.84 3.60 15.98
CA SER A 60 -12.44 2.31 15.40
C SER A 60 -12.46 1.15 16.39
N PHE A 61 -12.20 1.41 17.67
CA PHE A 61 -12.20 0.36 18.69
C PHE A 61 -12.40 0.93 20.10
N ILE A 62 -12.97 0.13 20.99
CA ILE A 62 -13.04 0.45 22.42
C ILE A 62 -12.43 -0.72 23.21
N LYS A 63 -11.40 -0.44 24.03
CA LYS A 63 -10.91 -1.41 25.02
C LYS A 63 -11.33 -0.99 26.41
N SER A 64 -11.38 -1.97 27.29
CA SER A 64 -11.61 -1.76 28.72
C SER A 64 -10.52 -2.47 29.52
N LEU A 65 -9.99 -1.80 30.52
CA LEU A 65 -9.16 -2.36 31.57
C LEU A 65 -9.97 -2.37 32.87
N SER A 66 -10.20 -3.57 33.39
CA SER A 66 -10.87 -3.80 34.67
C SER A 66 -10.17 -4.94 35.38
N ILE A 67 -10.08 -4.86 36.71
CA ILE A 67 -9.68 -5.97 37.59
C ILE A 67 -10.87 -6.26 38.50
N PRO A 68 -11.90 -7.00 38.01
CA PRO A 68 -13.16 -7.17 38.74
C PRO A 68 -12.99 -7.88 40.08
N ALA A 69 -11.92 -8.67 40.23
CA ALA A 69 -11.59 -9.39 41.46
C ALA A 69 -11.17 -8.46 42.62
N THR A 70 -10.78 -7.21 42.34
CA THR A 70 -10.25 -6.29 43.36
C THR A 70 -10.99 -4.95 43.39
N TYR A 71 -11.37 -4.42 42.22
CA TYR A 71 -11.93 -3.08 42.10
C TYR A 71 -13.20 -3.07 41.26
N LYS A 72 -14.11 -2.13 41.56
CA LYS A 72 -15.26 -1.81 40.71
C LYS A 72 -14.95 -0.78 39.62
N THR A 73 -13.73 -0.24 39.60
CA THR A 73 -13.29 0.76 38.61
C THR A 73 -12.96 0.11 37.27
N GLN A 74 -13.33 0.78 36.18
CA GLN A 74 -13.09 0.34 34.81
C GLN A 74 -12.56 1.54 34.00
N VAL A 75 -11.45 1.34 33.29
CA VAL A 75 -10.83 2.36 32.44
C VAL A 75 -11.09 1.99 30.99
N TYR A 76 -11.66 2.92 30.23
CA TYR A 76 -11.95 2.73 28.81
C TYR A 76 -10.91 3.47 27.96
N THR A 77 -10.54 2.89 26.83
CA THR A 77 -9.77 3.57 25.80
C THR A 77 -10.52 3.54 24.48
N PHE A 78 -10.55 4.67 23.80
CA PHE A 78 -11.24 4.87 22.53
C PHE A 78 -10.17 5.07 21.45
N ALA A 79 -10.09 4.12 20.51
CA ALA A 79 -9.21 4.21 19.37
C ALA A 79 -9.90 4.93 18.22
N TRP A 80 -9.15 5.78 17.53
CA TRP A 80 -9.64 6.62 16.45
C TRP A 80 -8.77 6.43 15.20
N THR A 81 -9.38 6.14 14.05
CA THR A 81 -8.69 6.10 12.76
C THR A 81 -8.99 7.37 11.97
N HIS A 82 -8.02 7.83 11.18
CA HIS A 82 -8.18 9.04 10.37
C HIS A 82 -9.29 8.85 9.30
N SER A 83 -10.10 9.88 9.04
CA SER A 83 -11.26 9.82 8.14
C SER A 83 -10.90 9.68 6.66
N SER A 84 -9.61 9.77 6.30
CA SER A 84 -9.11 9.51 4.94
C SER A 84 -9.04 8.02 4.58
N VAL A 85 -9.25 7.10 5.54
CA VAL A 85 -9.21 5.66 5.26
C VAL A 85 -10.49 5.25 4.53
N ASP A 86 -10.39 5.05 3.21
CA ASP A 86 -11.53 4.62 2.39
C ASP A 86 -11.97 3.17 2.72
N PRO A 87 -13.21 2.93 3.19
CA PRO A 87 -13.68 1.57 3.49
C PRO A 87 -13.73 0.63 2.27
N LYS A 88 -13.78 1.17 1.04
CA LYS A 88 -13.98 0.39 -0.19
C LYS A 88 -12.71 0.12 -0.98
N ASN A 89 -11.57 0.66 -0.54
CA ASN A 89 -10.31 0.56 -1.30
C ASN A 89 -10.52 0.97 -2.77
N THR A 90 -11.14 2.13 -2.98
CA THR A 90 -11.56 2.61 -4.29
C THR A 90 -10.33 2.92 -5.14
N ILE A 91 -10.28 2.35 -6.35
CA ILE A 91 -9.25 2.65 -7.34
C ILE A 91 -9.77 3.75 -8.26
N TYR A 92 -9.14 4.92 -8.20
CA TYR A 92 -9.48 6.09 -9.01
C TYR A 92 -8.82 6.06 -10.37
N THR A 93 -9.50 6.58 -11.38
CA THR A 93 -9.09 6.49 -12.80
C THR A 93 -8.21 7.64 -13.29
N HIS A 94 -8.12 8.73 -12.53
CA HIS A 94 -7.51 10.01 -12.94
C HIS A 94 -6.34 10.44 -12.05
N LEU A 95 -5.98 9.64 -11.04
CA LEU A 95 -4.85 9.89 -10.17
C LEU A 95 -4.22 8.57 -9.71
N THR A 96 -2.96 8.64 -9.26
CA THR A 96 -2.33 7.53 -8.56
C THR A 96 -3.08 7.23 -7.26
N THR A 97 -3.66 6.04 -7.17
CA THR A 97 -4.34 5.59 -5.95
C THR A 97 -3.33 4.87 -5.07
N GLN A 98 -3.25 5.24 -3.79
CA GLN A 98 -2.42 4.55 -2.80
C GLN A 98 -3.31 3.76 -1.82
N ILE A 99 -3.02 2.47 -1.66
CA ILE A 99 -3.72 1.58 -0.74
C ILE A 99 -2.68 0.97 0.21
N PRO A 100 -2.63 1.40 1.49
CA PRO A 100 -1.77 0.77 2.49
C PRO A 100 -2.01 -0.73 2.59
N ALA A 101 -0.95 -1.52 2.70
CA ALA A 101 -1.02 -2.98 2.71
C ALA A 101 -1.87 -3.51 3.87
N VAL A 102 -1.87 -2.81 5.01
CA VAL A 102 -2.68 -3.10 6.20
C VAL A 102 -4.20 -2.98 5.99
N LYS A 103 -4.65 -2.50 4.81
CA LYS A 103 -6.06 -2.57 4.39
C LYS A 103 -6.43 -3.92 3.75
N ALA A 104 -5.52 -4.89 3.80
CA ALA A 104 -5.79 -6.29 3.49
C ALA A 104 -6.86 -6.86 4.42
N ASN A 105 -7.66 -7.77 3.87
CA ASN A 105 -8.69 -8.50 4.61
C ASN A 105 -8.36 -9.98 4.82
N SER A 106 -7.20 -10.43 4.34
CA SER A 106 -6.66 -11.77 4.58
C SER A 106 -5.15 -11.68 4.69
N LEU A 107 -4.59 -12.36 5.69
CA LEU A 107 -3.15 -12.44 5.94
C LEU A 107 -2.80 -13.90 6.21
N GLY A 108 -1.80 -14.41 5.51
CA GLY A 108 -1.30 -15.76 5.69
C GLY A 108 -0.62 -15.93 7.05
N THR A 109 -0.59 -17.16 7.55
CA THR A 109 -0.13 -17.50 8.90
C THR A 109 1.35 -17.17 9.15
N ALA A 110 2.18 -17.20 8.10
CA ALA A 110 3.59 -16.84 8.23
C ALA A 110 3.79 -15.31 8.19
N SER A 111 2.88 -14.58 7.56
CA SER A 111 2.92 -13.12 7.49
C SER A 111 2.34 -12.49 8.76
N LYS A 112 2.75 -11.25 9.07
CA LYS A 112 2.22 -10.52 10.23
C LYS A 112 2.20 -9.01 9.98
N VAL A 113 1.35 -8.30 10.70
CA VAL A 113 1.42 -6.84 10.78
C VAL A 113 2.54 -6.46 11.75
N VAL A 114 3.40 -5.52 11.37
CA VAL A 114 4.49 -5.00 12.19
C VAL A 114 4.38 -3.49 12.33
N GLN A 115 4.82 -2.97 13.48
CA GLN A 115 4.77 -1.54 13.77
C GLN A 115 5.50 -0.73 12.69
N GLY A 116 4.84 0.32 12.19
CA GLY A 116 5.45 1.24 11.24
C GLY A 116 6.58 2.09 11.85
N PRO A 117 7.56 2.56 11.07
CA PRO A 117 8.70 3.36 11.55
C PRO A 117 8.35 4.82 11.89
N GLY A 118 7.05 5.18 11.90
CA GLY A 118 6.55 6.52 12.22
C GLY A 118 6.39 7.48 11.04
N HIS A 119 6.99 7.21 9.88
CA HIS A 119 6.89 8.08 8.67
C HIS A 119 6.01 7.52 7.54
N THR A 120 5.41 6.34 7.74
CA THR A 120 4.55 5.64 6.75
C THR A 120 3.06 5.97 6.90
N GLY A 121 2.67 6.62 7.99
CA GLY A 121 1.26 6.90 8.32
C GLY A 121 0.51 5.73 8.94
N GLY A 122 1.15 4.57 9.12
CA GLY A 122 0.57 3.38 9.73
C GLY A 122 1.54 2.20 9.77
N ASP A 123 1.03 1.05 10.20
CA ASP A 123 1.77 -0.21 10.26
C ASP A 123 2.04 -0.82 8.87
N LEU A 124 2.86 -1.87 8.83
CA LEU A 124 3.32 -2.55 7.62
C LEU A 124 2.97 -4.04 7.66
N ILE A 125 3.02 -4.71 6.52
CA ILE A 125 2.96 -6.19 6.46
C ILE A 125 4.37 -6.75 6.32
N ASP A 126 4.82 -7.58 7.27
CA ASP A 126 5.93 -8.51 7.09
C ASP A 126 5.45 -9.71 6.28
N PHE A 127 5.85 -9.73 5.01
CA PHE A 127 5.32 -10.59 3.96
C PHE A 127 6.17 -11.85 3.80
N LYS A 128 5.63 -12.99 4.25
CA LYS A 128 6.31 -14.29 4.24
C LYS A 128 5.62 -15.36 3.41
N ASP A 129 4.31 -15.29 3.23
CA ASP A 129 3.52 -16.27 2.49
C ASP A 129 2.52 -15.60 1.53
N HIS A 130 1.35 -15.19 1.99
CA HIS A 130 0.32 -14.57 1.16
C HIS A 130 -0.46 -13.49 1.93
N PHE A 131 -1.03 -12.53 1.21
CA PHE A 131 -2.07 -11.64 1.75
C PHE A 131 -3.00 -11.21 0.63
N LYS A 132 -4.23 -10.79 0.99
CA LYS A 132 -5.25 -10.38 0.02
C LYS A 132 -5.84 -9.03 0.39
N ILE A 133 -5.88 -8.13 -0.59
CA ILE A 133 -6.62 -6.86 -0.51
C ILE A 133 -7.79 -6.93 -1.49
N THR A 134 -8.98 -6.57 -1.03
CA THR A 134 -10.15 -6.39 -1.92
C THR A 134 -10.34 -4.90 -2.18
N CYS A 135 -10.48 -4.56 -3.45
CA CYS A 135 -10.62 -3.19 -3.94
C CYS A 135 -11.88 -3.05 -4.80
N GLN A 136 -12.44 -1.85 -4.84
CA GLN A 136 -13.53 -1.51 -5.75
C GLN A 136 -13.02 -0.57 -6.84
N HIS A 137 -13.20 -0.92 -8.10
CA HIS A 137 -12.87 -0.01 -9.19
C HIS A 137 -13.91 1.10 -9.34
N SER A 138 -13.49 2.29 -9.76
CA SER A 138 -14.40 3.39 -10.11
C SER A 138 -15.33 3.04 -11.28
N ASN A 139 -16.33 3.88 -11.54
CA ASN A 139 -17.35 3.68 -12.58
C ASN A 139 -16.86 3.93 -14.03
N PHE A 140 -15.56 3.81 -14.30
CA PHE A 140 -14.98 4.00 -15.63
C PHE A 140 -14.04 2.86 -15.95
N GLN A 141 -13.92 2.46 -17.21
CA GLN A 141 -12.91 1.50 -17.63
C GLN A 141 -11.54 2.18 -17.68
N GLN A 142 -10.50 1.54 -17.13
CA GLN A 142 -9.15 2.10 -17.13
C GLN A 142 -8.08 1.00 -17.05
N SER A 143 -6.91 1.26 -17.68
CA SER A 143 -5.71 0.43 -17.55
C SER A 143 -4.73 1.04 -16.55
N TYR A 144 -3.99 0.21 -15.82
CA TYR A 144 -3.06 0.63 -14.77
C TYR A 144 -1.75 -0.15 -14.83
N PHE A 145 -0.66 0.47 -14.38
CA PHE A 145 0.46 -0.27 -13.80
C PHE A 145 0.28 -0.36 -12.29
N ILE A 146 0.66 -1.50 -11.73
CA ILE A 146 0.66 -1.70 -10.28
C ILE A 146 2.09 -1.55 -9.78
N ARG A 147 2.26 -0.70 -8.77
CA ARG A 147 3.54 -0.43 -8.12
C ARG A 147 3.42 -0.74 -6.64
N ILE A 148 4.48 -1.25 -6.04
CA ILE A 148 4.55 -1.45 -4.60
C ILE A 148 5.57 -0.49 -4.00
N ARG A 149 5.31 -0.02 -2.78
CA ARG A 149 6.35 0.55 -1.93
C ARG A 149 6.70 -0.45 -0.84
N TYR A 150 7.96 -0.80 -0.75
CA TYR A 150 8.42 -1.88 0.10
C TYR A 150 9.79 -1.58 0.70
N ALA A 151 10.14 -2.29 1.76
CA ALA A 151 11.51 -2.39 2.26
C ALA A 151 11.91 -3.87 2.30
N SER A 152 13.10 -4.22 1.82
CA SER A 152 13.61 -5.59 1.86
C SER A 152 15.06 -5.62 2.32
N ASN A 153 15.41 -6.58 3.17
CA ASN A 153 16.82 -6.91 3.39
C ASN A 153 17.26 -7.99 2.38
N GLY A 154 18.39 -8.65 2.66
CA GLY A 154 18.96 -9.70 1.82
C GLY A 154 20.07 -9.17 0.91
N SER A 155 20.37 -9.94 -0.13
CA SER A 155 21.41 -9.64 -1.12
C SER A 155 20.87 -9.81 -2.54
N ALA A 156 21.65 -9.43 -3.55
CA ALA A 156 21.29 -9.64 -4.95
C ALA A 156 21.00 -11.13 -5.29
N ASN A 157 21.58 -12.07 -4.53
CA ASN A 157 21.43 -13.51 -4.72
C ASN A 157 20.27 -14.13 -3.91
N THR A 158 19.60 -13.35 -3.06
CA THR A 158 18.53 -13.82 -2.16
C THR A 158 17.29 -12.93 -2.26
N ARG A 159 17.01 -12.46 -3.46
CA ARG A 159 15.88 -11.58 -3.77
C ARG A 159 14.57 -12.31 -3.53
N ALA A 160 13.67 -11.68 -2.78
CA ALA A 160 12.33 -12.21 -2.60
C ALA A 160 11.54 -12.13 -3.91
N VAL A 161 10.72 -13.14 -4.19
CA VAL A 161 9.91 -13.21 -5.42
C VAL A 161 8.45 -13.09 -5.03
N ILE A 162 7.79 -12.08 -5.59
CA ILE A 162 6.37 -11.82 -5.37
C ILE A 162 5.58 -12.10 -6.64
N ASN A 163 4.45 -12.76 -6.48
CA ASN A 163 3.46 -12.98 -7.52
C ASN A 163 2.15 -12.34 -7.08
N LEU A 164 1.55 -11.54 -7.96
CA LEU A 164 0.25 -10.92 -7.76
C LEU A 164 -0.74 -11.54 -8.75
N SER A 165 -1.64 -12.35 -8.21
CA SER A 165 -2.77 -12.91 -8.94
C SER A 165 -3.97 -12.00 -8.80
N ILE A 166 -4.55 -11.62 -9.93
CA ILE A 166 -5.80 -10.87 -10.01
C ILE A 166 -6.79 -11.71 -10.80
N PRO A 167 -7.65 -12.49 -10.13
CA PRO A 167 -8.53 -13.45 -10.78
C PRO A 167 -9.37 -12.82 -11.89
N GLY A 168 -9.29 -13.40 -13.09
CA GLY A 168 -10.00 -12.93 -14.28
C GLY A 168 -9.41 -11.66 -14.94
N VAL A 169 -8.25 -11.18 -14.49
CA VAL A 169 -7.59 -9.98 -15.06
C VAL A 169 -6.15 -10.27 -15.48
N ALA A 170 -5.27 -10.66 -14.56
CA ALA A 170 -3.85 -10.81 -14.84
C ALA A 170 -3.11 -11.65 -13.78
N GLU A 171 -1.98 -12.23 -14.21
CA GLU A 171 -0.95 -12.78 -13.34
C GLU A 171 0.33 -11.95 -13.52
N LEU A 172 0.86 -11.45 -12.41
CA LEU A 172 1.98 -10.52 -12.38
C LEU A 172 3.08 -11.11 -11.48
N GLY A 173 4.34 -10.93 -11.82
CA GLY A 173 5.45 -11.45 -11.03
C GLY A 173 6.66 -10.52 -11.08
N MET A 174 7.40 -10.43 -9.98
CA MET A 174 8.68 -9.71 -9.93
C MET A 174 9.58 -10.17 -8.79
N ALA A 175 10.89 -9.94 -8.95
CA ALA A 175 11.87 -10.11 -7.88
C ALA A 175 12.18 -8.77 -7.22
N LEU A 176 12.11 -8.70 -5.89
CA LEU A 176 12.40 -7.49 -5.12
C LEU A 176 13.89 -7.28 -4.95
N ASN A 177 14.34 -6.03 -5.00
CA ASN A 177 15.73 -5.67 -4.70
C ASN A 177 15.89 -5.43 -3.19
N PRO A 178 17.05 -5.76 -2.59
CA PRO A 178 17.39 -5.29 -1.25
C PRO A 178 17.40 -3.76 -1.21
N THR A 179 16.87 -3.18 -0.14
CA THR A 179 16.76 -1.73 0.08
C THR A 179 17.39 -1.29 1.39
N PHE A 180 17.64 -2.22 2.32
CA PHE A 180 18.30 -1.96 3.58
C PHE A 180 19.08 -3.19 4.08
N SER A 181 19.87 -3.02 5.14
CA SER A 181 20.67 -4.07 5.77
C SER A 181 20.32 -4.22 7.25
N GLY A 182 20.42 -5.45 7.78
CA GLY A 182 20.14 -5.76 9.18
C GLY A 182 18.72 -6.30 9.42
N THR A 183 18.34 -6.33 10.70
CA THR A 183 17.07 -6.91 11.18
C THR A 183 16.23 -5.95 12.04
N ASP A 184 16.72 -4.75 12.34
CA ASP A 184 15.93 -3.72 13.02
C ASP A 184 15.01 -3.01 12.03
N TYR A 185 13.76 -3.45 12.00
CA TYR A 185 12.73 -2.88 11.15
C TYR A 185 11.93 -1.76 11.83
N THR A 186 12.17 -1.51 13.13
CA THR A 186 11.42 -0.49 13.89
C THR A 186 11.88 0.93 13.57
N ASN A 187 13.14 1.08 13.13
CA ASN A 187 13.79 2.37 12.92
C ASN A 187 14.15 2.66 11.45
N LEU A 188 13.49 1.96 10.51
CA LEU A 188 13.72 2.12 9.06
C LEU A 188 13.58 3.58 8.63
N LYS A 189 14.54 4.05 7.84
CA LYS A 189 14.59 5.41 7.31
C LYS A 189 13.76 5.52 6.04
N TYR A 190 13.45 6.74 5.65
CA TYR A 190 12.72 7.02 4.42
C TYR A 190 13.37 6.36 3.18
N LYS A 191 14.71 6.40 3.10
CA LYS A 191 15.51 5.81 2.01
C LYS A 191 15.49 4.28 1.93
N ASP A 192 15.12 3.63 3.04
CA ASP A 192 15.10 2.16 3.14
C ASP A 192 13.85 1.58 2.45
N PHE A 193 12.90 2.44 2.07
CA PHE A 193 11.76 2.08 1.24
C PHE A 193 11.99 2.48 -0.20
N GLN A 194 11.76 1.55 -1.12
CA GLN A 194 11.83 1.78 -2.55
C GLN A 194 10.53 1.39 -3.23
N TYR A 195 10.42 1.81 -4.49
CA TYR A 195 9.29 1.47 -5.34
C TYR A 195 9.71 0.45 -6.38
N LEU A 196 8.86 -0.54 -6.64
CA LEU A 196 9.02 -1.46 -7.76
C LEU A 196 7.68 -1.65 -8.45
N GLU A 197 7.69 -1.63 -9.78
CA GLU A 197 6.49 -1.69 -10.60
C GLU A 197 6.45 -2.98 -11.42
N PHE A 198 5.29 -3.64 -11.47
CA PHE A 198 5.10 -4.79 -12.34
C PHE A 198 5.11 -4.36 -13.81
N SER A 199 5.71 -5.19 -14.67
CA SER A 199 5.91 -4.87 -16.09
C SER A 199 4.62 -4.85 -16.91
N ASN A 200 3.63 -5.68 -16.56
CA ASN A 200 2.40 -5.83 -17.33
C ASN A 200 1.33 -4.87 -16.84
N GLU A 201 0.56 -4.32 -17.78
CA GLU A 201 -0.63 -3.53 -17.45
C GLU A 201 -1.81 -4.42 -17.05
N VAL A 202 -2.69 -3.87 -16.22
CA VAL A 202 -3.98 -4.48 -15.87
C VAL A 202 -5.10 -3.59 -16.35
N LYS A 203 -6.25 -4.16 -16.72
CA LYS A 203 -7.42 -3.41 -17.16
C LYS A 203 -8.63 -3.78 -16.32
N PHE A 204 -9.29 -2.77 -15.75
CA PHE A 204 -10.45 -2.97 -14.90
C PHE A 204 -11.73 -2.40 -15.52
N ALA A 205 -12.83 -3.12 -15.37
CA ALA A 205 -14.17 -2.71 -15.81
C ALA A 205 -14.83 -1.75 -14.79
N PRO A 206 -15.82 -0.94 -15.19
CA PRO A 206 -16.57 -0.09 -14.27
C PRO A 206 -17.14 -0.86 -13.07
N ASN A 207 -16.93 -0.35 -11.86
CA ASN A 207 -17.44 -0.93 -10.60
C ASN A 207 -17.00 -2.37 -10.30
N GLN A 208 -15.94 -2.86 -10.98
CA GLN A 208 -15.43 -4.20 -10.76
C GLN A 208 -14.94 -4.38 -9.32
N ASN A 209 -15.36 -5.47 -8.67
CA ASN A 209 -14.78 -5.92 -7.41
C ASN A 209 -13.48 -6.70 -7.71
N ILE A 210 -12.36 -6.22 -7.19
CA ILE A 210 -11.02 -6.72 -7.51
C ILE A 210 -10.44 -7.39 -6.28
N SER A 211 -9.91 -8.60 -6.45
CA SER A 211 -9.12 -9.28 -5.41
C SER A 211 -7.65 -9.28 -5.84
N LEU A 212 -6.81 -8.61 -5.06
CA LEU A 212 -5.36 -8.63 -5.22
C LEU A 212 -4.80 -9.71 -4.30
N VAL A 213 -4.38 -10.84 -4.87
CA VAL A 213 -3.80 -11.96 -4.11
C VAL A 213 -2.28 -11.93 -4.29
N PHE A 214 -1.58 -11.46 -3.27
CA PHE A 214 -0.13 -11.46 -3.23
C PHE A 214 0.37 -12.79 -2.65
N ASN A 215 1.29 -13.44 -3.34
CA ASN A 215 1.98 -14.65 -2.90
C ASN A 215 3.49 -14.46 -2.99
N ARG A 216 4.21 -15.01 -2.02
CA ARG A 216 5.67 -15.05 -2.00
C ARG A 216 6.12 -16.46 -2.34
N SER A 217 6.98 -16.60 -3.36
CA SER A 217 7.36 -17.91 -3.91
C SER A 217 8.85 -18.24 -3.76
N ASP A 218 9.67 -17.34 -3.22
CA ASP A 218 11.07 -17.62 -2.97
C ASP A 218 11.30 -18.50 -1.74
N VAL A 219 12.45 -19.16 -1.69
CA VAL A 219 12.88 -20.01 -0.58
C VAL A 219 13.66 -19.24 0.50
N TYR A 220 13.88 -17.94 0.33
CA TYR A 220 14.78 -17.13 1.17
C TYR A 220 14.04 -16.59 2.41
N THR A 221 13.67 -17.47 3.33
CA THR A 221 12.89 -17.15 4.53
C THR A 221 13.54 -16.11 5.47
N ASN A 222 14.87 -15.99 5.42
CA ASN A 222 15.65 -14.98 6.14
C ASN A 222 15.59 -13.59 5.49
N THR A 223 15.24 -13.51 4.20
CA THR A 223 14.94 -12.24 3.54
C THR A 223 13.61 -11.72 4.04
N THR A 224 13.63 -10.61 4.79
CA THR A 224 12.45 -9.91 5.27
C THR A 224 11.98 -8.94 4.21
N VAL A 225 10.66 -8.95 3.95
CA VAL A 225 9.99 -8.06 3.01
C VAL A 225 8.88 -7.37 3.76
N LEU A 226 8.93 -6.04 3.81
CA LEU A 226 7.93 -5.20 4.44
C LEU A 226 7.17 -4.45 3.36
N ILE A 227 5.86 -4.67 3.26
CA ILE A 227 5.00 -3.97 2.31
C ILE A 227 4.32 -2.80 3.02
N ASP A 228 4.55 -1.59 2.51
CA ASP A 228 3.92 -0.36 2.98
C ASP A 228 2.58 -0.13 2.27
N LYS A 229 2.63 -0.01 0.94
CA LYS A 229 1.45 0.29 0.13
C LYS A 229 1.54 -0.28 -1.27
N ILE A 230 0.36 -0.49 -1.85
CA ILE A 230 0.14 -0.82 -3.25
C ILE A 230 -0.40 0.43 -3.94
N GLU A 231 0.15 0.74 -5.11
CA GLU A 231 -0.21 1.91 -5.89
C GLU A 231 -0.72 1.51 -7.27
N PHE A 232 -1.81 2.14 -7.68
CA PHE A 232 -2.37 2.01 -9.03
C PHE A 232 -2.06 3.27 -9.81
N LEU A 233 -1.31 3.13 -10.89
CA LEU A 233 -0.88 4.22 -11.76
C LEU A 233 -1.74 4.19 -13.03
N PRO A 234 -2.73 5.10 -13.20
CA PRO A 234 -3.54 5.13 -14.40
C PRO A 234 -2.66 5.33 -15.63
N ILE A 235 -2.82 4.47 -16.64
CA ILE A 235 -2.11 4.59 -17.91
C ILE A 235 -2.84 5.61 -18.76
N THR A 236 -2.34 6.84 -18.74
CA THR A 236 -2.75 7.86 -19.70
C THR A 236 -2.14 7.56 -21.06
N ARG A 237 -2.70 8.16 -22.11
CA ARG A 237 -2.13 8.08 -23.46
C ARG A 237 -0.65 8.49 -23.50
N SER A 238 -0.29 9.57 -22.81
CA SER A 238 1.10 10.03 -22.73
C SER A 238 2.02 9.00 -22.07
N ILE A 239 1.60 8.39 -20.96
CA ILE A 239 2.38 7.34 -20.28
C ILE A 239 2.56 6.11 -21.18
N ARG A 240 1.53 5.75 -21.96
CA ARG A 240 1.63 4.65 -22.92
C ARG A 240 2.64 4.95 -24.02
N GLU A 241 2.54 6.12 -24.65
CA GLU A 241 3.45 6.58 -25.71
C GLU A 241 4.91 6.66 -25.21
N ASP A 242 5.14 7.18 -24.00
CA ASP A 242 6.47 7.26 -23.39
C ASP A 242 7.09 5.87 -23.18
N ARG A 243 6.28 4.87 -22.76
CA ARG A 243 6.76 3.49 -22.57
C ARG A 243 7.03 2.77 -23.88
N GLU A 244 6.19 2.97 -24.88
CA GLU A 244 6.41 2.44 -26.22
C GLU A 244 7.71 3.00 -26.82
N LYS A 245 7.96 4.30 -26.62
CA LYS A 245 9.22 4.95 -27.00
C LYS A 245 10.43 4.34 -26.26
N GLN A 246 10.35 4.14 -24.95
CA GLN A 246 11.42 3.52 -24.17
C GLN A 246 11.71 2.07 -24.59
N LYS A 247 10.68 1.28 -24.89
CA LYS A 247 10.84 -0.07 -25.46
C LYS A 247 11.55 0.00 -26.80
N LEU A 248 11.14 0.91 -27.68
CA LEU A 248 11.78 1.10 -28.99
C LEU A 248 13.24 1.53 -28.86
N GLU A 249 13.55 2.47 -27.96
CA GLU A 249 14.93 2.91 -27.67
C GLU A 249 15.78 1.75 -27.14
N THR A 250 15.23 0.89 -26.28
CA THR A 250 15.94 -0.29 -25.74
C THR A 250 16.23 -1.30 -26.85
N VAL A 251 15.25 -1.61 -27.70
CA VAL A 251 15.43 -2.48 -28.87
C VAL A 251 16.46 -1.89 -29.83
N GLN A 252 16.42 -0.58 -30.09
CA GLN A 252 17.42 0.10 -30.91
C GLN A 252 18.82 0.03 -30.32
N GLN A 253 18.96 0.17 -29.00
CA GLN A 253 20.25 0.01 -28.33
C GLN A 253 20.79 -1.42 -28.49
N ILE A 254 19.95 -2.44 -28.29
CA ILE A 254 20.32 -3.84 -28.52
C ILE A 254 20.76 -4.05 -29.97
N ILE A 255 19.95 -3.64 -30.95
CA ILE A 255 20.28 -3.75 -32.38
C ILE A 255 21.59 -3.01 -32.72
N ASN A 256 21.85 -1.86 -32.11
CA ASN A 256 23.10 -1.12 -32.33
C ASN A 256 24.33 -1.91 -31.84
N THR A 257 24.20 -2.74 -30.80
CA THR A 257 25.30 -3.60 -30.32
C THR A 257 25.63 -4.74 -31.28
N PHE A 258 24.72 -5.13 -32.17
CA PHE A 258 24.97 -6.20 -33.15
C PHE A 258 25.96 -5.81 -34.24
N TYR A 259 26.19 -4.52 -34.46
CA TYR A 259 27.07 -4.03 -35.51
C TYR A 259 28.49 -3.76 -34.98
N ALA A 260 29.48 -4.18 -35.76
CA ALA A 260 30.90 -3.93 -35.50
C ALA A 260 31.32 -2.48 -35.82
N ASN A 261 30.46 -1.71 -36.50
CA ASN A 261 30.75 -0.33 -36.86
C ASN A 261 29.49 0.57 -36.89
N PRO A 262 29.66 1.90 -36.77
CA PRO A 262 28.54 2.85 -36.77
C PRO A 262 27.73 2.92 -38.07
N ILE A 263 28.28 2.47 -39.21
CA ILE A 263 27.60 2.48 -40.52
C ILE A 263 26.67 1.27 -40.66
N LYS A 264 26.71 0.32 -39.71
CA LYS A 264 25.83 -0.85 -39.63
C LYS A 264 25.90 -1.78 -40.85
N ASN A 265 27.09 -1.88 -41.46
CA ASN A 265 27.31 -2.75 -42.63
C ASN A 265 28.11 -4.03 -42.30
N THR A 266 28.47 -4.25 -41.03
CA THR A 266 29.18 -5.46 -40.59
C THR A 266 28.65 -5.86 -39.22
N LEU A 267 28.20 -7.11 -39.08
CA LEU A 267 27.80 -7.68 -37.79
C LEU A 267 29.05 -8.03 -36.96
N GLN A 268 28.91 -8.05 -35.64
CA GLN A 268 29.96 -8.60 -34.78
C GLN A 268 30.17 -10.08 -35.09
N SER A 269 31.42 -10.53 -35.14
CA SER A 269 31.77 -11.92 -35.48
C SER A 269 31.28 -12.95 -34.47
N GLU A 270 30.98 -12.50 -33.25
CA GLU A 270 30.52 -13.34 -32.13
C GLU A 270 28.98 -13.44 -32.07
N LEU A 271 28.26 -12.67 -32.90
CA LEU A 271 26.80 -12.65 -32.89
C LEU A 271 26.24 -13.95 -33.46
N THR A 272 25.32 -14.59 -32.73
CA THR A 272 24.66 -15.81 -33.16
C THR A 272 23.26 -15.52 -33.72
N ASP A 273 22.75 -16.41 -34.57
CA ASP A 273 21.35 -16.34 -35.05
C ASP A 273 20.36 -16.33 -33.88
N TYR A 274 20.70 -17.02 -32.78
CA TYR A 274 19.91 -17.01 -31.56
C TYR A 274 19.81 -15.61 -30.93
N ASP A 275 20.89 -14.83 -30.92
CA ASP A 275 20.89 -13.47 -30.37
C ASP A 275 19.97 -12.54 -31.19
N ILE A 276 19.96 -12.73 -32.51
CA ILE A 276 19.09 -11.99 -33.43
C ILE A 276 17.63 -12.34 -33.18
N ASP A 277 17.31 -13.63 -33.07
CA ASP A 277 15.97 -14.11 -32.78
C ASP A 277 15.46 -13.62 -31.41
N GLN A 278 16.33 -13.54 -30.40
CA GLN A 278 15.96 -12.99 -29.08
C GLN A 278 15.61 -11.50 -29.16
N ALA A 279 16.32 -10.71 -29.97
CA ALA A 279 16.04 -9.28 -30.11
C ALA A 279 14.80 -8.97 -30.98
N ALA A 280 14.35 -9.91 -31.81
CA ALA A 280 13.17 -9.76 -32.67
C ALA A 280 11.83 -10.04 -31.94
N ASN A 281 11.87 -10.67 -30.77
CA ASN A 281 10.70 -10.99 -29.94
C ASN A 281 10.35 -9.88 -28.94
#